data_AF-X0VQQ4-F1
#
_entry.id   AF-X0VQQ4-F1
#
_cell.length_a   1.000
_cell.length_b   1.000
_cell.length_c   1.000
_cell.angle_alpha   90.00
_cell.angle_beta   90.00
_cell.angle_gamma   90.00
#
_symmetry.space_group_name_H-M   'P 1'
#
loop_
_entity.id
_entity.type
_entity.pdbx_description
1 polymer ?
#
loop_
_entity_poly.entity_id
_entity_poly.type
_entity_poly.pdbx_seq_one_letter_code
_entity_poly.pdbx_strand_id
1 'polypeptide(L)'
;MKQQAIKHRYAKISKANGNSKVERFFKSLKYEFLNLFFIFSKSKVDRLLKEYFIYYNEYRPHEALDGQTPDEIYQGKSSDKPSKDAKVIKGPIEKITLGEGLLNAYQLKKVA
;
A
#
# COMPACT_ATOMS: atom_id res chain seq x y z
N MET A 1 1.76 25.57 -15.18
CA MET A 1 1.04 25.27 -13.92
C MET A 1 -0.48 25.33 -14.03
N LYS A 2 -1.07 26.16 -14.92
CA LYS A 2 -2.52 26.18 -15.27
C LYS A 2 -3.00 24.99 -16.15
N GLN A 3 -2.18 23.95 -16.35
CA GLN A 3 -2.42 22.95 -17.41
C GLN A 3 -3.33 21.80 -16.99
N GLN A 4 -3.66 21.68 -15.71
CA GLN A 4 -4.67 20.75 -15.21
C GLN A 4 -5.62 21.56 -14.31
N ALA A 5 -6.93 21.30 -14.41
CA ALA A 5 -7.97 21.97 -13.62
C ALA A 5 -7.94 21.53 -12.13
N ILE A 6 -6.76 21.46 -11.53
CA ILE A 6 -6.52 21.00 -10.16
C ILE A 6 -6.58 22.21 -9.23
N LYS A 7 -7.57 22.20 -8.33
CA LYS A 7 -7.72 23.23 -7.31
C LYS A 7 -6.72 22.98 -6.17
N HIS A 8 -5.79 23.90 -5.96
CA HIS A 8 -4.90 23.83 -4.82
C HIS A 8 -5.66 24.09 -3.49
N ARG A 9 -5.44 23.23 -2.50
CA ARG A 9 -6.01 23.34 -1.15
C ARG A 9 -4.91 23.08 -0.13
N TYR A 10 -4.83 23.95 0.87
CA TYR A 10 -3.92 23.77 2.01
C TYR A 10 -4.64 23.04 3.14
N ALA A 11 -3.93 22.15 3.84
CA ALA A 11 -4.40 21.64 5.12
C ALA A 11 -4.50 22.81 6.11
N LYS A 12 -5.53 22.78 6.97
CA LYS A 12 -5.69 23.82 8.00
C LYS A 12 -4.57 23.68 9.02
N ILE A 13 -3.86 24.79 9.27
CA ILE A 13 -2.83 24.87 10.32
C ILE A 13 -3.45 24.42 11.65
N SER A 14 -2.70 23.62 12.42
CA SER A 14 -3.13 23.06 13.71
C SER A 14 -4.31 22.09 13.65
N LYS A 15 -4.56 21.45 12.48
CA LYS A 15 -5.54 20.36 12.35
C LYS A 15 -4.88 19.09 11.80
N ALA A 16 -4.66 18.13 12.68
CA ALA A 16 -4.04 16.84 12.36
C ALA A 16 -4.78 16.04 11.27
N ASN A 17 -6.10 16.23 11.14
CA ASN A 17 -6.90 15.44 10.21
C ASN A 17 -6.54 15.70 8.74
N GLY A 18 -6.09 16.92 8.40
CA GLY A 18 -5.89 17.36 7.01
C GLY A 18 -4.80 16.60 6.26
N ASN A 19 -3.81 16.07 6.97
CA ASN A 19 -2.69 15.32 6.42
C ASN A 19 -2.47 13.94 7.09
N SER A 20 -3.31 13.57 8.07
CA SER A 20 -3.18 12.32 8.84
C SER A 20 -2.98 11.06 7.99
N LYS A 21 -3.64 10.96 6.83
CA LYS A 21 -3.49 9.81 5.91
C LYS A 21 -2.10 9.76 5.30
N VAL A 22 -1.58 10.91 4.86
CA VAL A 22 -0.24 11.06 4.30
C VAL A 22 0.82 10.80 5.38
N GLU A 23 0.61 11.32 6.58
CA GLU A 23 1.50 11.05 7.73
C GLU A 23 1.54 9.57 8.08
N ARG A 24 0.38 8.90 8.13
CA ARG A 24 0.31 7.45 8.38
C ARG A 24 1.04 6.66 7.30
N PHE A 25 0.88 7.03 6.03
CA PHE A 25 1.62 6.45 4.91
C PHE A 25 3.14 6.57 5.13
N PHE A 26 3.64 7.79 5.35
CA PHE A 26 5.08 8.00 5.55
C PHE A 26 5.63 7.31 6.79
N LYS A 27 4.83 7.20 7.86
CA LYS A 27 5.21 6.43 9.04
C LYS A 27 5.39 4.95 8.68
N SER A 28 4.42 4.34 8.02
CA SER A 28 4.53 2.94 7.60
C SER A 28 5.70 2.72 6.64
N LEU A 29 5.89 3.58 5.64
CA LEU A 29 7.02 3.49 4.71
C LEU A 29 8.38 3.51 5.43
N LYS A 30 8.57 4.43 6.38
CA LYS A 30 9.83 4.56 7.11
C LYS A 30 10.05 3.39 8.07
N TYR A 31 9.11 3.17 8.97
CA TYR A 31 9.31 2.25 10.09
C TYR A 31 9.18 0.78 9.70
N GLU A 32 8.33 0.45 8.75
CA GLU A 32 8.09 -0.94 8.35
C GLU A 32 9.04 -1.40 7.22
N PHE A 33 9.69 -0.46 6.52
CA PHE A 33 10.46 -0.80 5.34
C PHE A 33 11.81 -0.09 5.22
N LEU A 34 11.85 1.23 5.01
CA LEU A 34 13.12 1.92 4.70
C LEU A 34 14.14 1.84 5.82
N ASN A 35 13.71 1.91 7.08
CA ASN A 35 14.60 1.81 8.25
C ASN A 35 15.25 0.41 8.40
N LEU A 36 14.80 -0.58 7.65
CA LEU A 36 15.40 -1.93 7.63
C LEU A 36 16.63 -2.03 6.73
N PHE A 37 16.93 -0.97 5.96
CA PHE A 37 18.04 -0.97 5.01
C PHE A 37 19.11 0.05 5.38
N PHE A 38 20.36 -0.35 5.22
CA PHE A 38 21.44 0.61 5.01
C PHE A 38 21.42 1.08 3.56
N ILE A 39 21.17 2.38 3.36
CA ILE A 39 21.03 2.98 2.04
C ILE A 39 22.16 3.97 1.79
N PHE A 40 22.98 3.67 0.78
CA PHE A 40 24.18 4.46 0.44
C PHE A 40 24.06 5.20 -0.91
N SER A 41 22.98 4.99 -1.65
CA SER A 41 22.79 5.61 -2.97
C SER A 41 21.33 6.01 -3.19
N LYS A 42 21.14 7.08 -3.98
CA LYS A 42 19.81 7.51 -4.42
C LYS A 42 19.12 6.43 -5.26
N SER A 43 19.85 5.75 -6.13
CA SER A 43 19.30 4.68 -6.98
C SER A 43 18.67 3.55 -6.15
N LYS A 44 19.29 3.21 -5.01
CA LYS A 44 18.74 2.21 -4.08
C LYS A 44 17.46 2.72 -3.42
N VAL A 45 17.40 3.97 -2.97
CA VAL A 45 16.16 4.59 -2.43
C VAL A 45 15.06 4.53 -3.50
N ASP A 46 15.34 4.98 -4.72
CA ASP A 46 14.35 5.03 -5.80
C ASP A 46 13.77 3.64 -6.11
N ARG A 47 14.63 2.60 -6.13
CA ARG A 47 14.20 1.20 -6.32
C ARG A 47 13.32 0.72 -5.16
N LEU A 48 13.78 0.90 -3.92
CA LEU A 48 13.03 0.50 -2.72
C LEU A 48 11.66 1.19 -2.67
N LEU A 49 11.61 2.50 -2.94
CA LEU A 49 10.36 3.24 -2.98
C LEU A 49 9.38 2.67 -4.02
N LYS A 50 9.85 2.38 -5.23
CA LYS A 50 8.99 1.77 -6.28
C LYS A 50 8.41 0.44 -5.82
N GLU A 51 9.24 -0.45 -5.27
CA GLU A 51 8.79 -1.75 -4.76
C GLU A 51 7.80 -1.59 -3.60
N TYR A 52 8.03 -0.63 -2.70
CA TYR A 52 7.09 -0.34 -1.62
C TYR A 52 5.76 0.22 -2.12
N PHE A 53 5.76 1.10 -3.13
CA PHE A 53 4.52 1.66 -3.68
C PHE A 53 3.66 0.57 -4.32
N ILE A 54 4.27 -0.33 -5.09
CA ILE A 54 3.59 -1.49 -5.66
C ILE A 54 2.98 -2.33 -4.52
N TYR A 55 3.78 -2.68 -3.51
CA TYR A 55 3.29 -3.41 -2.35
C TYR A 55 2.12 -2.71 -1.65
N TYR A 56 2.26 -1.42 -1.36
CA TYR A 56 1.29 -0.65 -0.58
C TYR A 56 -0.04 -0.50 -1.31
N ASN A 57 -0.01 -0.24 -2.62
CA ASN A 57 -1.21 0.04 -3.40
C ASN A 57 -1.90 -1.23 -3.91
N GLU A 58 -1.13 -2.23 -4.35
CA GLU A 58 -1.68 -3.40 -5.05
C GLU A 58 -1.93 -4.58 -4.11
N TYR A 59 -1.12 -4.73 -3.05
CA TYR A 59 -1.05 -5.99 -2.30
C TYR A 59 -1.33 -5.86 -0.80
N ARG A 60 -1.15 -4.67 -0.21
CA ARG A 60 -1.32 -4.48 1.23
C ARG A 60 -2.81 -4.37 1.60
N PRO A 61 -3.37 -5.30 2.38
CA PRO A 61 -4.72 -5.15 2.90
C PRO A 61 -4.74 -4.04 3.96
N HIS A 62 -5.75 -3.18 3.91
CA HIS A 62 -5.93 -2.09 4.88
C HIS A 62 -7.19 -2.30 5.70
N GLU A 63 -7.07 -2.36 7.02
CA GLU A 63 -8.20 -2.55 7.94
C GLU A 63 -9.27 -1.45 7.77
N ALA A 64 -8.82 -0.20 7.61
CA ALA A 64 -9.72 0.93 7.37
C ALA A 64 -10.47 0.87 6.01
N LEU A 65 -10.05 -0.02 5.10
CA LEU A 65 -10.68 -0.29 3.80
C LEU A 65 -11.36 -1.67 3.79
N ASP A 66 -11.69 -2.20 4.96
CA ASP A 66 -12.27 -3.53 5.15
C ASP A 66 -11.40 -4.66 4.57
N GLY A 67 -10.08 -4.50 4.64
CA GLY A 67 -9.11 -5.48 4.12
C GLY A 67 -8.84 -5.38 2.62
N GLN A 68 -9.43 -4.39 1.92
CA GLN A 68 -9.11 -4.11 0.53
C GLN A 68 -7.81 -3.32 0.40
N THR A 69 -7.22 -3.37 -0.79
CA THR A 69 -6.04 -2.58 -1.15
C THR A 69 -6.47 -1.19 -1.68
N PRO A 70 -5.58 -0.18 -1.60
CA PRO A 70 -5.88 1.15 -2.14
C PRO A 70 -6.29 1.12 -3.62
N ASP A 71 -5.67 0.26 -4.43
CA ASP A 71 -5.99 0.14 -5.84
C ASP A 71 -7.36 -0.51 -6.08
N GLU A 72 -7.76 -1.49 -5.26
CA GLU A 72 -9.11 -2.07 -5.33
C GLU A 72 -10.19 -1.02 -5.08
N ILE A 73 -10.00 -0.20 -4.03
CA ILE A 73 -10.91 0.90 -3.71
C ILE A 73 -10.92 1.95 -4.82
N TYR A 74 -9.75 2.32 -5.35
CA TYR A 74 -9.64 3.31 -6.41
C TYR A 74 -10.30 2.83 -7.71
N GLN A 75 -10.18 1.54 -8.04
CA GLN A 75 -10.77 0.94 -9.24
C GLN A 75 -12.24 0.54 -9.04
N GLY A 76 -12.79 0.65 -7.83
CA GLY A 76 -14.15 0.23 -7.51
C GLY A 76 -14.41 -1.26 -7.68
N LYS A 77 -13.36 -2.10 -7.57
CA LYS A 77 -13.47 -3.55 -7.72
C LYS A 77 -13.79 -4.18 -6.37
N SER A 78 -14.74 -5.11 -6.33
CA SER A 78 -14.93 -5.97 -5.17
C SER A 78 -13.76 -6.96 -5.08
N SER A 79 -12.98 -6.88 -4.00
CA SER A 79 -11.91 -7.84 -3.71
C SER A 79 -12.47 -9.26 -3.54
N ASP A 80 -11.83 -10.27 -4.13
CA ASP A 80 -12.09 -11.70 -3.86
C ASP A 80 -11.48 -12.10 -2.50
N LYS A 81 -11.75 -11.31 -1.46
CA LYS A 81 -11.22 -11.56 -0.12
C LYS A 81 -12.01 -12.70 0.53
N PRO A 82 -11.34 -13.62 1.23
CA PRO A 82 -12.04 -14.55 2.10
C PRO A 82 -12.77 -13.77 3.20
N SER A 83 -13.88 -14.33 3.70
CA SER A 83 -14.54 -13.78 4.89
C SER A 83 -13.53 -13.69 6.04
N LYS A 84 -13.62 -12.64 6.87
CA LYS A 84 -12.75 -12.45 8.05
C LYS A 84 -12.81 -13.64 9.01
N ASP A 85 -13.95 -14.34 9.05
CA ASP A 85 -14.20 -15.51 9.90
C ASP A 85 -13.87 -16.84 9.21
N ALA A 86 -13.30 -16.82 8.00
CA ALA A 86 -12.96 -18.02 7.26
C ALA A 86 -11.77 -18.75 7.92
N LYS A 87 -12.04 -19.92 8.50
CA LYS A 87 -11.00 -20.79 9.07
C LYS A 87 -10.19 -21.56 8.03
N VAL A 88 -10.78 -21.78 6.85
CA VAL A 88 -10.16 -22.50 5.74
C VAL A 88 -10.31 -21.66 4.48
N ILE A 89 -9.18 -21.28 3.91
CA ILE A 89 -9.13 -20.59 2.62
C ILE A 89 -9.12 -21.67 1.53
N LYS A 90 -10.12 -21.65 0.65
CA LYS A 90 -10.21 -22.58 -0.49
C LYS A 90 -9.53 -21.93 -1.70
N GLY A 91 -8.57 -22.64 -2.29
CA GLY A 91 -7.91 -22.24 -3.53
C GLY A 91 -6.39 -22.15 -3.40
N PRO A 92 -5.67 -22.03 -4.54
CA PRO A 92 -4.22 -21.83 -4.52
C PRO A 92 -3.89 -20.44 -3.97
N ILE A 93 -2.94 -20.35 -3.05
CA ILE A 93 -2.40 -19.09 -2.55
C ILE A 93 -1.10 -18.77 -3.30
N GLU A 94 -1.03 -17.58 -3.86
CA GLU A 94 0.18 -17.04 -4.46
C GLU A 94 0.89 -16.11 -3.46
N LYS A 95 2.20 -16.32 -3.28
CA LYS A 95 3.05 -15.47 -2.47
C LYS A 95 3.83 -14.53 -3.38
N ILE A 96 3.74 -13.24 -3.09
CA ILE A 96 4.51 -12.20 -3.76
C ILE A 96 5.53 -11.66 -2.76
N THR A 97 6.76 -11.47 -3.25
CA THR A 97 7.88 -11.02 -2.43
C THR A 97 8.53 -9.83 -3.13
N LEU A 98 8.61 -8.70 -2.43
CA LEU A 98 9.16 -7.43 -2.88
C LEU A 98 10.13 -6.90 -1.83
N GLY A 99 10.88 -5.84 -2.15
CA GLY A 99 11.73 -5.15 -1.20
C GLY A 99 12.82 -6.06 -0.64
N GLU A 100 13.54 -6.75 -1.53
CA GLU A 100 14.62 -7.67 -1.15
C GLU A 100 14.18 -8.76 -0.14
N GLY A 101 12.91 -9.20 -0.19
CA GLY A 101 12.41 -10.25 0.71
C GLY A 101 11.61 -9.75 1.92
N LEU A 102 11.67 -8.45 2.21
CA LEU A 102 11.08 -7.90 3.44
C LEU A 102 9.58 -7.60 3.29
N LEU A 103 9.09 -7.40 2.07
CA LEU A 103 7.68 -7.18 1.80
C LEU A 103 7.08 -8.47 1.24
N ASN A 104 6.27 -9.13 2.06
CA ASN A 104 5.59 -10.36 1.68
C ASN A 104 4.08 -10.09 1.61
N ALA A 105 3.46 -10.50 0.50
CA ALA A 105 2.03 -10.46 0.31
C ALA A 105 1.51 -11.83 -0.14
N TYR A 106 0.24 -12.08 0.15
CA TYR A 106 -0.43 -13.33 -0.14
C TYR A 106 -1.79 -13.03 -0.77
N GLN A 107 -2.05 -13.65 -1.92
CA GLN A 107 -3.31 -13.48 -2.63
C GLN A 107 -3.88 -14.83 -3.05
N LEU A 108 -5.21 -14.91 -3.12
CA LEU A 108 -5.87 -16.03 -3.75
C LEU A 108 -5.64 -15.96 -5.25
N LYS A 109 -5.10 -17.03 -5.84
CA LYS A 109 -4.94 -17.13 -7.28
C LYS A 109 -6.32 -17.13 -7.90
N LYS A 110 -6.61 -16.13 -8.73
CA LYS A 110 -7.85 -16.09 -9.50
C LYS A 110 -7.90 -17.34 -10.39
N VAL A 111 -8.96 -18.12 -10.24
CA VAL A 111 -9.27 -19.20 -11.17
C VAL A 111 -9.66 -18.52 -12.48
N ALA A 112 -8.90 -18.80 -13.54
CA ALA A 112 -9.13 -18.26 -14.88
C ALA A 112 -10.44 -18.80 -15.48
#